data_AF-A0A967H2K1-F1
#
_entry.id   AF-A0A967H2K1-F1
#
_cell.length_a   1.000
_cell.length_b   1.000
_cell.length_c   1.000
_cell.angle_alpha   90.00
_cell.angle_beta   90.00
_cell.angle_gamma   90.00
#
_symmetry.space_group_name_H-M   'P 1'
#
loop_
_entity.id
_entity.type
_entity.pdbx_description
1 polymer ?
#
loop_
_entity_poly.entity_id
_entity_poly.type
_entity_poly.pdbx_seq_one_letter_code
_entity_poly.pdbx_strand_id
1 'polypeptide(L)'
;MALRRSLVIACCLLIHCAAQFGIVSKAYSGSVTLYYYSAENCPHCQEFGPTIHALANQNNDLSLVEKDIWKDRSAFQELLELLETHGDLPVATPTLFLGNKVWVGID
;
A
#
# COMPACT_ATOMS: atom_id res chain seq x y z
N MET A 1 -53.98 21.37 -6.90
CA MET A 1 -52.96 20.66 -7.72
C MET A 1 -51.52 21.12 -7.49
N ALA A 2 -51.24 22.33 -7.00
CA ALA A 2 -49.88 22.84 -6.79
C ALA A 2 -49.11 22.17 -5.63
N LEU A 3 -49.80 21.80 -4.54
CA LEU A 3 -49.18 21.26 -3.33
C LEU A 3 -48.50 19.88 -3.50
N ARG A 4 -49.03 19.04 -4.39
CA ARG A 4 -48.45 17.72 -4.73
C ARG A 4 -47.18 17.84 -5.57
N ARG A 5 -47.04 18.91 -6.37
CA ARG A 5 -45.87 19.15 -7.21
C ARG A 5 -44.68 19.63 -6.38
N SER A 6 -44.93 20.47 -5.37
CA SER A 6 -43.90 20.95 -4.45
C SER A 6 -43.29 19.83 -3.58
N LEU A 7 -44.10 18.83 -3.20
CA LEU A 7 -43.62 17.69 -2.40
C LEU A 7 -42.66 16.77 -3.19
N VAL A 8 -42.93 16.57 -4.49
CA VAL A 8 -42.11 15.72 -5.37
C VAL A 8 -40.75 16.37 -5.66
N ILE A 9 -40.72 17.69 -5.85
CA ILE A 9 -39.49 18.45 -6.10
C ILE A 9 -38.58 18.45 -4.85
N ALA A 10 -39.16 18.63 -3.66
CA ALA A 10 -38.42 18.56 -2.40
C ALA A 10 -37.84 17.16 -2.14
N CYS A 11 -38.56 16.10 -2.51
CA CYS A 11 -38.08 14.72 -2.39
C CYS A 11 -36.94 14.42 -3.36
N CYS A 12 -37.00 14.90 -4.61
CA CYS A 12 -35.93 14.73 -5.60
C CYS A 12 -34.63 15.49 -5.25
N LEU A 13 -34.74 16.64 -4.59
CA LEU A 13 -33.60 17.42 -4.09
C LEU A 13 -32.89 16.73 -2.91
N LEU A 14 -33.64 16.03 -2.05
CA LEU A 14 -33.06 15.23 -0.97
C LEU A 14 -32.33 13.98 -1.49
N ILE A 15 -32.82 13.37 -2.58
CA ILE A 15 -32.19 12.19 -3.19
C ILE A 15 -30.89 12.55 -3.95
N HIS A 16 -30.78 13.76 -4.52
CA HIS A 16 -29.55 14.20 -5.20
C HIS A 16 -28.40 14.56 -4.24
N CYS A 17 -28.68 14.86 -2.97
CA CYS A 17 -27.63 15.19 -1.99
C CYS A 17 -26.87 13.94 -1.53
N ALA A 18 -27.54 12.78 -1.44
CA ALA A 18 -26.91 11.53 -1.00
C ALA A 18 -25.88 10.99 -2.01
N ALA A 19 -26.03 11.27 -3.30
CA ALA A 19 -25.09 10.85 -4.34
C ALA A 19 -23.78 11.67 -4.36
N GLN A 20 -23.73 12.81 -3.69
CA GLN A 20 -22.52 13.67 -3.62
C GLN A 20 -21.58 13.29 -2.47
N PHE A 21 -22.02 12.47 -1.51
CA PHE A 21 -21.14 11.87 -0.52
C PHE A 21 -20.46 10.65 -1.16
N GLY A 22 -19.43 10.92 -1.96
CA GLY A 22 -18.70 9.94 -2.76
C GLY A 22 -17.97 8.87 -1.94
N ILE A 23 -18.67 7.78 -1.62
CA ILE A 23 -18.08 6.53 -1.12
C ILE A 23 -17.94 5.51 -2.27
N VAL A 24 -17.55 5.97 -3.46
CA VAL A 24 -17.13 5.04 -4.52
C VAL A 24 -15.62 4.86 -4.38
N SER A 25 -15.21 3.91 -3.55
CA SER A 25 -13.83 3.42 -3.56
C SER A 25 -13.57 2.80 -4.92
N LYS A 26 -12.73 3.45 -5.73
CA LYS A 26 -12.27 2.86 -6.99
C LYS A 26 -11.48 1.60 -6.64
N ALA A 27 -12.05 0.43 -6.93
CA ALA A 27 -11.32 -0.83 -6.84
C ALA A 27 -10.09 -0.74 -7.74
N TYR A 28 -8.90 -0.93 -7.16
CA TYR A 28 -7.66 -0.93 -7.91
C TYR A 28 -7.57 -2.23 -8.69
N SER A 29 -7.85 -2.19 -10.00
CA SER A 29 -7.83 -3.37 -10.88
C SER A 29 -6.43 -3.74 -11.38
N GLY A 30 -5.36 -3.30 -10.69
CA GLY A 30 -3.98 -3.58 -11.07
C GLY A 30 -3.30 -4.48 -10.03
N SER A 31 -2.25 -5.17 -10.44
CA SER A 31 -1.33 -5.80 -9.50
C SER A 31 -0.42 -4.72 -8.89
N VAL A 32 -0.27 -4.71 -7.57
CA VAL A 32 0.69 -3.85 -6.85
C VAL A 32 1.90 -4.71 -6.45
N THR A 33 3.10 -4.16 -6.58
CA THR A 33 4.33 -4.83 -6.12
C THR A 33 4.74 -4.32 -4.75
N LEU A 34 4.86 -5.23 -3.78
CA LEU A 34 5.53 -5.03 -2.50
C LEU A 34 6.99 -5.43 -2.66
N TYR A 35 7.91 -4.49 -2.50
CA TYR A 35 9.34 -4.79 -2.41
C TYR A 35 9.72 -5.01 -0.96
N TYR A 36 10.41 -6.11 -0.69
CA TYR A 36 10.88 -6.48 0.64
C TYR A 36 12.40 -6.63 0.62
N TYR A 37 13.10 -5.69 1.24
CA TYR A 37 14.54 -5.72 1.42
C TYR A 37 14.87 -6.39 2.75
N SER A 38 15.56 -7.52 2.69
CA SER A 38 15.92 -8.37 3.82
C SER A 38 17.43 -8.58 3.89
N ALA A 39 17.91 -9.20 4.97
CA ALA A 39 19.29 -9.62 5.12
C ALA A 39 19.35 -10.93 5.92
N GLU A 40 20.34 -11.78 5.64
CA GLU A 40 20.43 -13.12 6.24
C GLU A 40 20.51 -13.11 7.78
N ASN A 41 21.36 -12.25 8.37
CA ASN A 41 21.48 -12.15 9.84
C ASN A 41 20.66 -10.99 10.43
N CYS A 42 19.43 -10.83 9.96
CA CYS A 42 18.46 -9.85 10.47
C CYS A 42 17.36 -10.56 11.29
N PRO A 43 17.37 -10.45 12.64
CA PRO A 43 16.36 -11.09 13.49
C PRO A 43 14.92 -10.69 13.16
N HIS A 44 14.66 -9.40 12.95
CA HIS A 44 13.33 -8.90 12.59
C HIS A 44 12.87 -9.42 11.21
N CYS A 45 13.79 -9.66 10.27
CA CYS A 45 13.48 -10.25 8.98
C CYS A 45 13.02 -11.71 9.13
N GLN A 46 13.61 -12.45 10.07
CA GLN A 46 13.21 -13.82 10.39
C GLN A 46 11.86 -13.86 11.11
N GLU A 47 11.59 -12.88 11.96
CA GLU A 47 10.33 -12.72 12.69
C GLU A 47 9.16 -12.32 11.78
N PHE A 48 9.33 -11.28 10.96
CA PHE A 48 8.25 -10.71 10.15
C PHE A 48 8.16 -11.27 8.74
N GLY A 49 9.23 -11.89 8.22
CA GLY A 49 9.27 -12.52 6.90
C GLY A 49 8.06 -13.42 6.64
N PRO A 50 7.75 -14.40 7.52
CA PRO A 50 6.59 -15.27 7.36
C PRO A 50 5.27 -14.52 7.20
N THR A 51 5.08 -13.42 7.93
CA THR A 51 3.87 -12.57 7.83
C THR A 51 3.82 -11.82 6.50
N ILE A 52 4.96 -11.31 6.00
CA ILE A 52 5.07 -10.65 4.70
C ILE A 52 4.76 -11.64 3.56
N HIS A 53 5.33 -12.85 3.60
CA HIS A 53 5.03 -13.90 2.63
C HIS A 53 3.56 -14.33 2.69
N ALA A 54 3.00 -14.48 3.89
CA ALA A 54 1.58 -14.80 4.05
C ALA A 54 0.67 -13.72 3.47
N LEU A 55 1.00 -12.43 3.67
CA LEU A 55 0.26 -11.31 3.10
C LEU A 55 0.24 -11.37 1.57
N ALA A 56 1.38 -11.63 0.93
CA ALA A 56 1.45 -11.78 -0.52
C ALA A 56 0.64 -12.99 -1.03
N ASN A 57 0.76 -14.13 -0.35
CA ASN A 57 0.04 -15.35 -0.74
C ASN A 57 -1.48 -15.25 -0.60
N GLN A 58 -1.98 -14.41 0.30
CA GLN A 58 -3.42 -14.21 0.53
C GLN A 58 -4.05 -13.19 -0.42
N ASN A 59 -3.24 -12.37 -1.12
CA ASN A 59 -3.71 -11.28 -1.96
C ASN A 59 -3.25 -11.48 -3.41
N ASN A 60 -4.14 -11.97 -4.27
CA ASN A 60 -3.83 -12.24 -5.69
C ASN A 60 -3.36 -10.99 -6.47
N ASP A 61 -3.74 -9.80 -6.02
CA ASP A 61 -3.35 -8.54 -6.64
C ASP A 61 -2.01 -8.00 -6.07
N LEU A 62 -1.37 -8.69 -5.13
CA LEU A 62 -0.11 -8.29 -4.51
C LEU A 62 1.04 -9.21 -4.95
N SER A 63 1.97 -8.66 -5.72
CA SER A 63 3.22 -9.33 -6.06
C SER A 63 4.29 -9.01 -5.02
N LEU A 64 5.01 -10.01 -4.51
CA LEU A 64 6.12 -9.81 -3.59
C LEU A 64 7.45 -9.98 -4.32
N VAL A 65 8.30 -8.97 -4.23
CA VAL A 65 9.70 -9.01 -4.70
C VAL A 65 10.60 -8.90 -3.48
N GLU A 66 11.16 -10.03 -3.05
CA GLU A 66 12.13 -10.08 -1.97
C GLU A 66 13.56 -9.94 -2.50
N LYS A 67 14.38 -9.13 -1.83
CA LYS A 67 15.77 -8.86 -2.18
C LYS A 67 16.65 -8.92 -0.94
N ASP A 68 17.63 -9.81 -0.93
CA ASP A 68 18.64 -9.90 0.13
C ASP A 68 19.80 -8.93 -0.16
N ILE A 69 19.93 -7.89 0.66
CA ILE A 69 20.92 -6.82 0.45
C ILE A 69 22.36 -7.23 0.75
N TRP A 70 22.58 -8.37 1.40
CA TRP A 70 23.92 -8.89 1.66
C TRP A 70 24.40 -9.83 0.55
N LYS A 71 23.47 -10.54 -0.09
CA LYS A 71 23.76 -11.42 -1.21
C LYS A 71 23.78 -10.69 -2.55
N ASP A 72 23.00 -9.62 -2.69
CA ASP A 72 22.89 -8.84 -3.93
C ASP A 72 23.28 -7.38 -3.70
N ARG A 73 24.45 -7.01 -4.23
CA ARG A 73 24.95 -5.63 -4.16
C ARG A 73 24.06 -4.65 -4.93
N SER A 74 23.40 -5.09 -6.01
CA SER A 74 22.49 -4.23 -6.77
C SER A 74 21.24 -3.90 -5.96
N ALA A 75 20.70 -4.88 -5.23
CA ALA A 75 19.60 -4.65 -4.29
C ALA A 75 19.98 -3.67 -3.16
N PHE A 76 21.22 -3.77 -2.64
CA PHE A 76 21.70 -2.81 -1.66
C PHE A 76 21.77 -1.38 -2.21
N GLN A 77 22.30 -1.19 -3.43
CA GLN A 77 22.34 0.13 -4.06
C GLN A 77 20.94 0.68 -4.33
N GLU A 78 20.04 -0.16 -4.83
CA GLU A 78 18.64 0.23 -5.05
C GLU A 78 17.96 0.66 -3.75
N LEU A 79 18.21 -0.04 -2.63
CA LEU A 79 17.70 0.37 -1.32
C LEU A 79 18.22 1.77 -0.92
N LEU A 80 19.51 2.06 -1.14
CA LEU A 80 20.08 3.38 -0.84
C LEU A 80 19.38 4.49 -1.63
N GLU A 81 19.23 4.30 -2.94
CA GLU A 81 18.57 5.27 -3.82
C GLU A 81 17.09 5.49 -3.43
N LEU A 82 16.39 4.41 -3.08
CA LEU A 82 15.00 4.49 -2.63
C LEU A 82 14.86 5.22 -1.30
N LEU A 83 15.73 4.97 -0.32
CA LEU A 83 15.71 5.64 0.98
C LEU A 83 16.06 7.13 0.85
N GLU A 84 17.03 7.48 0.01
CA GLU A 84 17.39 8.88 -0.30
C GLU A 84 16.18 9.62 -0.89
N THR A 85 15.54 9.05 -1.90
CA THR A 85 14.39 9.67 -2.59
C THR A 85 13.10 9.72 -1.76
N HIS A 86 12.95 8.89 -0.73
CA HIS A 86 11.78 8.87 0.16
C HIS A 86 11.96 9.68 1.45
N GLY A 87 12.99 10.53 1.51
CA GLY A 87 13.19 11.48 2.62
C GLY A 87 14.46 11.23 3.42
N ASP A 88 15.51 10.68 2.80
CA ASP A 88 16.80 10.42 3.44
C ASP A 88 16.68 9.52 4.68
N LEU A 89 16.00 8.39 4.50
CA LEU A 89 15.69 7.44 5.57
C LEU A 89 16.90 6.57 5.92
N PRO A 90 17.00 6.07 7.17
CA PRO A 90 18.11 5.23 7.58
C PRO A 90 18.08 3.88 6.85
N VAL A 91 19.27 3.35 6.58
CA VAL A 91 19.44 2.02 5.99
C VAL A 91 19.24 0.95 7.05
N ALA A 92 18.10 0.26 6.99
CA ALA A 92 17.79 -0.84 7.89
C ALA A 92 17.08 -1.98 7.14
N THR A 93 17.08 -3.17 7.74
CA THR A 93 16.24 -4.29 7.33
C THR A 93 15.43 -4.78 8.53
N PRO A 94 14.21 -5.30 8.33
CA PRO A 94 13.48 -5.34 7.07
C PRO A 94 13.07 -3.92 6.60
N THR A 95 13.10 -3.66 5.30
CA THR A 95 12.50 -2.45 4.71
C THR A 95 11.51 -2.83 3.62
N LEU A 96 10.31 -2.25 3.65
CA LEU A 96 9.24 -2.49 2.70
C LEU A 96 8.93 -1.25 1.87
N PHE A 97 8.71 -1.42 0.57
CA PHE A 97 8.15 -0.37 -0.31
C PHE A 97 6.88 -0.85 -1.00
N LEU A 98 5.84 -0.02 -0.97
CA LEU A 98 4.57 -0.24 -1.68
C LEU A 98 4.12 1.09 -2.33
N GLY A 99 4.40 1.26 -3.61
CA GLY A 99 4.26 2.57 -4.27
C GLY A 99 5.12 3.62 -3.55
N ASN A 100 4.51 4.71 -3.09
CA ASN A 100 5.21 5.80 -2.39
C ASN A 100 5.27 5.60 -0.86
N LYS A 101 4.83 4.43 -0.35
CA LYS A 101 4.86 4.11 1.08
C LYS A 101 6.10 3.29 1.38
N VAL A 102 6.75 3.62 2.49
CA VAL A 102 7.94 2.95 3.01
C VAL A 102 7.78 2.63 4.49
N TRP A 103 8.21 1.45 4.89
CA TRP A 103 8.31 1.03 6.30
C TRP A 103 9.74 0.53 6.53
N VAL A 104 10.46 1.17 7.45
CA VAL A 104 11.88 0.90 7.72
C VAL A 104 12.01 0.30 9.11
N GLY A 105 12.70 -0.84 9.23
CA GLY A 105 13.06 -1.43 10.52
C GLY A 105 11.87 -1.90 11.35
N ILE A 106 10.91 -2.59 10.72
CA ILE A 106 9.66 -3.07 11.34
C ILE A 106 9.93 -3.84 12.64
N ASP A 107 9.21 -3.46 13.69
CA ASP A 107 9.28 -3.92 15.08
C ASP A 107 7.89 -4.17 15.72
#